data_AF-A0A7J9WE35-F1
#
_entry.id   AF-A0A7J9WE35-F1
#
_cell.length_a   1.000
_cell.length_b   1.000
_cell.length_c   1.000
_cell.angle_alpha   90.00
_cell.angle_beta   90.00
_cell.angle_gamma   90.00
#
_symmetry.space_group_name_H-M   'P 1'
#
loop_
_entity.id
_entity.type
_entity.pdbx_description
1 polymer ?
#
loop_
_entity_poly.entity_id
_entity_poly.type
_entity_poly.pdbx_seq_one_letter_code
_entity_poly.pdbx_strand_id
1 'polypeptide(L)' 'MDQTQRLLTTVQVADLLGLNLRKVQRMAESGELPVAQKMPGPFGRYVFDAPVIEAIARQRAKAAS' A
#
# COMPACT_ATOMS: atom_id res chain seq x y z
N MET A 1 16.81 -0.99 -17.26
CA MET A 1 16.34 -0.08 -16.20
C MET A 1 15.94 -0.94 -15.03
N ASP A 2 16.86 -1.19 -14.09
CA ASP A 2 16.59 -1.93 -12.85
C ASP A 2 15.73 -1.05 -11.92
N GLN A 3 14.43 -0.99 -12.18
CA GLN A 3 13.50 -0.57 -11.13
C GLN A 3 13.46 -1.70 -10.11
N THR A 4 14.29 -1.56 -9.07
CA THR A 4 14.23 -2.41 -7.88
C THR A 4 12.78 -2.45 -7.42
N GLN A 5 12.09 -3.58 -7.62
CA GLN A 5 10.72 -3.78 -7.16
C GLN A 5 10.72 -3.75 -5.64
N ARG A 6 10.58 -2.54 -5.08
CA ARG A 6 10.47 -2.33 -3.65
C ARG A 6 9.04 -2.64 -3.26
N LEU A 7 8.83 -3.85 -2.75
CA LEU A 7 7.57 -4.27 -2.16
C LEU A 7 7.47 -3.72 -0.74
N LEU A 8 6.34 -3.10 -0.42
CA LEU A 8 5.97 -2.63 0.90
C LEU A 8 4.94 -3.56 1.52
N THR A 9 5.06 -3.77 2.82
CA THR A 9 4.05 -4.44 3.62
C THR A 9 2.95 -3.47 4.02
N THR A 10 1.81 -4.00 4.47
CA THR A 10 0.70 -3.20 5.02
C THR A 10 1.14 -2.20 6.09
N VAL A 11 2.13 -2.55 6.93
CA VAL A 11 2.67 -1.67 7.99
C VAL A 11 3.40 -0.48 7.37
N GLN A 12 4.30 -0.73 6.43
CA GLN A 12 5.04 0.34 5.76
C GLN A 12 4.11 1.25 4.95
N VAL A 13 3.06 0.70 4.33
CA VAL A 13 2.04 1.50 3.63
C VAL A 13 1.23 2.35 4.61
N ALA A 14 0.91 1.83 5.79
CA ALA A 14 0.21 2.57 6.84
C ALA A 14 1.04 3.78 7.30
N ASP A 15 2.32 3.57 7.56
CA ASP A 15 3.25 4.66 7.92
C ASP A 15 3.37 5.69 6.80
N LEU A 16 3.49 5.25 5.54
CA LEU A 16 3.66 6.15 4.39
C LEU A 16 2.41 6.99 4.11
N LEU A 17 1.22 6.40 4.25
CA LEU A 17 -0.05 7.11 4.03
C LEU A 17 -0.54 7.87 5.27
N GLY A 18 0.14 7.74 6.42
CA GLY A 18 -0.32 8.30 7.70
C GLY A 18 -1.66 7.74 8.15
N LEU A 19 -1.92 6.47 7.83
CA LEU A 19 -3.18 5.77 8.15
C LEU A 19 -2.94 4.66 9.16
N ASN A 20 -4.01 4.21 9.84
CA ASN A 20 -3.90 3.04 10.70
C ASN A 20 -3.87 1.72 9.88
N LEU A 21 -3.25 0.69 10.45
CA LEU A 21 -3.07 -0.61 9.78
C LEU A 21 -4.40 -1.25 9.35
N ARG A 22 -5.43 -1.19 10.21
CA ARG A 22 -6.76 -1.75 9.92
C ARG A 22 -7.43 -1.08 8.73
N LYS A 23 -7.26 0.24 8.56
CA LYS A 23 -7.79 0.99 7.42
C LYS A 23 -7.07 0.59 6.14
N VAL A 24 -5.75 0.44 6.18
CA VAL A 24 -4.99 -0.06 5.02
C VAL A 24 -5.42 -1.47 4.64
N GLN A 25 -5.63 -2.37 5.61
CA GLN A 25 -6.16 -3.72 5.35
C GLN A 25 -7.54 -3.67 4.70
N ARG A 26 -8.47 -2.89 5.26
CA ARG A 26 -9.81 -2.72 4.69
C ARG A 26 -9.75 -2.17 3.26
N MET A 27 -8.91 -1.17 3.01
CA MET A 27 -8.71 -0.59 1.68
C MET A 27 -8.12 -1.60 0.69
N ALA A 28 -7.23 -2.48 1.13
CA ALA A 28 -6.67 -3.55 0.31
C ALA A 28 -7.72 -4.62 0.00
N GLU A 29 -8.53 -5.01 0.99
CA GLU A 29 -9.64 -5.96 0.84
C GLU A 29 -10.76 -5.41 -0.06
N SER A 30 -11.04 -4.11 0.01
CA SER A 30 -12.05 -3.46 -0.83
C SER A 30 -11.55 -3.10 -2.23
N GLY A 31 -10.25 -3.29 -2.51
CA GLY A 31 -9.63 -2.91 -3.79
C GLY A 31 -9.38 -1.40 -3.97
N GLU A 32 -9.48 -0.60 -2.90
CA GLU A 32 -9.15 0.83 -2.93
C GLU A 32 -7.64 1.08 -2.95
N LEU A 33 -6.84 0.16 -2.38
CA LEU A 33 -5.39 0.13 -2.54
C LEU A 33 -4.97 -0.99 -3.48
N PRO A 34 -4.16 -0.71 -4.52
CA PRO A 34 -3.69 -1.72 -5.45
C PRO A 34 -2.67 -2.62 -4.75
N VAL A 35 -3.09 -3.87 -4.51
CA VAL A 35 -2.25 -4.93 -3.96
C VAL A 35 -1.42 -5.53 -5.09
N ALA A 36 -0.11 -5.58 -4.92
CA ALA A 36 0.79 -6.22 -5.89
C ALA A 36 0.73 -7.74 -5.77
N GLN A 37 0.77 -8.25 -4.53
CA GLN A 37 0.65 -9.68 -4.25
C GLN A 37 0.07 -9.90 -2.85
N LYS A 38 -0.59 -11.05 -2.67
CA LYS A 38 -0.97 -11.56 -1.35
C LYS A 38 -0.03 -12.71 -1.01
N MET A 39 0.77 -12.55 0.05
CA MET A 39 1.67 -13.61 0.49
C MET A 39 0.87 -14.75 1.13
N PRO A 40 1.12 -16.02 0.77
CA PRO A 40 0.53 -17.16 1.46
C PRO A 40 1.10 -17.27 2.88
N GLY A 41 0.21 -17.46 3.86
CA GLY A 41 0.55 -17.58 5.27
C GLY A 41 -0.70 -17.42 6.14
N PRO A 42 -0.62 -17.75 7.45
CA PRO A 42 -1.79 -17.78 8.34
C PRO A 42 -2.52 -16.42 8.44
N PHE A 43 -1.85 -15.32 8.08
CA PHE A 43 -2.42 -13.97 8.08
C PHE A 43 -2.45 -13.29 6.71
N GLY A 44 -2.17 -14.02 5.62
CA GLY A 44 -2.33 -13.56 4.24
C GLY A 44 -1.87 -12.12 3.99
N ARG A 45 -0.59 -11.80 4.26
CA ARG A 45 -0.11 -10.41 4.24
C ARG A 45 -0.17 -9.83 2.83
N TYR A 46 -0.82 -8.67 2.69
CA TYR A 46 -0.80 -7.89 1.46
C TYR A 46 0.55 -7.18 1.29
N VAL A 47 1.13 -7.29 0.10
CA VAL A 47 2.28 -6.50 -0.33
C VAL A 47 1.88 -5.58 -1.48
N PHE A 48 2.53 -4.43 -1.51
CA PHE A 48 2.20 -3.30 -2.37
C PHE A 48 3.45 -2.81 -3.08
N ASP A 49 3.32 -2.31 -4.30
CA ASP A 49 4.45 -1.68 -4.99
C ASP A 49 4.69 -0.28 -4.42
N ALA A 50 5.88 -0.04 -3.86
CA ALA A 50 6.28 1.28 -3.36
C ALA A 50 5.99 2.43 -4.33
N PRO A 51 6.41 2.39 -5.62
CA PRO A 51 6.18 3.51 -6.52
C PRO A 51 4.69 3.83 -6.74
N VAL A 52 3.83 2.81 -6.68
CA VAL A 52 2.38 2.96 -6.83
C VAL A 52 1.80 3.63 -5.59
N ILE A 53 2.17 3.15 -4.39
CA ILE A 53 1.68 3.73 -3.13
C ILE A 53 2.15 5.18 -2.98
N GLU A 54 3.39 5.50 -3.34
CA GLU A 54 3.90 6.86 -3.32
C GLU A 54 3.13 7.78 -4.28
N ALA A 55 2.76 7.30 -5.47
CA ALA A 55 1.94 8.07 -6.41
C ALA A 55 0.56 8.37 -5.82
N ILE A 56 -0.08 7.39 -5.18
CA ILE A 56 -1.36 7.55 -4.48
C ILE A 56 -1.22 8.56 -3.33
N ALA A 57 -0.16 8.47 -2.52
CA ALA A 57 0.10 9.40 -1.43
C ALA A 57 0.18 10.85 -1.94
N ARG A 58 0.93 11.07 -3.02
CA ARG A 58 1.03 12.39 -3.68
C ARG A 58 -0.31 12.88 -4.21
N GLN A 59 -1.12 12.00 -4.80
CA GLN A 59 -2.44 12.35 -5.32
C GLN A 59 -3.41 12.75 -4.20
N ARG A 60 -3.39 12.02 -3.08
CA ARG A 60 -4.20 12.35 -1.90
C ARG A 60 -3.81 13.68 -1.28
N ALA A 61 -2.51 13.97 -1.20
CA ALA A 61 -2.03 15.27 -0.72
C ALA A 61 -2.51 16.44 -1.60
N LYS A 62 -2.48 16.25 -2.93
CA LYS A 62 -2.99 17.26 -3.88
C LYS A 62 -4.50 17.48 -3.82
N ALA A 63 -5.28 16.42 -3.59
CA ALA A 63 -6.74 16.51 -3.52
C ALA A 63 -7.26 17.14 -2.21
N ALA A 64 -6.39 17.27 -1.20
CA ALA A 64 -6.71 17.89 0.09
C ALA A 64 -6.33 19.39 0.15
N SER A 65 -5.84 19.97 -0.95
CA SER A 65 -5.54 21.40 -1.12
C SER A 65 -6.54 22.05 -2.06
#